data_AF-K2DFW0-F1
#
_entry.id   AF-K2DFW0-F1
#
_cell.length_a   1.000
_cell.length_b   1.000
_cell.length_c   1.000
_cell.angle_alpha   90.00
_cell.angle_beta   90.00
_cell.angle_gamma   90.00
#
_symmetry.space_group_name_H-M   'P 1'
#
loop_
_entity.id
_entity.type
_entity.pdbx_description
1 polymer ?
#
loop_
_entity_poly.entity_id
_entity_poly.type
_entity_poly.pdbx_seq_one_letter_code
_entity_poly.pdbx_strand_id
1 'polypeptide(L)'
;MFPLISKNHSKGYKYIHYFNLSLILTLLICFGAVIIYAVFPNLAIKMLFGSVYLEGAPYLIWFAVFIAIYTLAQLFISFFLSINKTNITYFSLVAVIIQFVGINIFHSSVLEVIKISTLASSFLLIVMVIYFLNEKAHGKIS
;
A
#
# COMPACT_ATOMS: atom_id res chain seq x y z
N MET A 1 7.73 -12.25 3.33
CA MET A 1 6.38 -12.85 3.42
C MET A 1 6.12 -13.91 2.34
N PHE A 2 6.13 -13.56 1.05
CA PHE A 2 5.60 -14.39 -0.04
C PHE A 2 6.09 -15.85 -0.10
N PRO A 3 7.42 -16.15 -0.12
CA PRO A 3 7.88 -17.54 -0.27
C PRO A 3 7.53 -18.43 0.93
N LEU A 4 7.52 -17.84 2.13
CA LEU A 4 7.18 -18.56 3.38
C LEU A 4 5.70 -18.96 3.39
N ILE A 5 4.81 -18.04 3.01
CA ILE A 5 3.38 -18.32 2.93
C ILE A 5 3.10 -19.34 1.82
N SER A 6 3.69 -19.16 0.64
CA SER A 6 3.49 -20.08 -0.48
C SER A 6 3.95 -21.52 -0.14
N LYS A 7 5.11 -21.65 0.51
CA LYS A 7 5.64 -22.95 0.99
C LYS A 7 4.74 -23.60 2.05
N ASN A 8 4.19 -22.84 2.98
CA ASN A 8 3.34 -23.41 4.03
C ASN A 8 1.93 -23.73 3.53
N HIS A 9 1.39 -22.87 2.65
CA HIS A 9 0.11 -23.10 1.98
C HIS A 9 0.14 -24.39 1.15
N SER A 10 1.22 -24.65 0.39
CA SER A 10 1.35 -25.90 -0.37
C SER A 10 1.49 -27.15 0.51
N LYS A 11 1.90 -26.99 1.76
CA LYS A 11 1.99 -28.08 2.76
C LYS A 11 0.76 -28.20 3.66
N GLY A 12 -0.25 -27.35 3.49
CA GLY A 12 -1.43 -27.31 4.36
C GLY A 12 -1.15 -26.84 5.80
N TYR A 13 -0.01 -26.19 6.03
CA TYR A 13 0.35 -25.65 7.34
C TYR A 13 -0.22 -24.24 7.51
N LYS A 14 -0.49 -23.86 8.77
CA LYS A 14 -0.89 -22.49 9.10
C LYS A 14 0.17 -21.49 8.64
N TYR A 15 -0.29 -20.42 7.99
CA TYR A 15 0.60 -19.40 7.40
C TYR A 15 0.20 -17.97 7.80
N ILE A 16 -0.97 -17.79 8.42
CA ILE A 16 -1.49 -16.47 8.78
C ILE A 16 -0.59 -15.67 9.72
N HIS A 17 0.21 -16.34 10.55
CA HIS A 17 1.15 -15.66 11.44
C HIS A 17 2.22 -14.88 10.66
N TYR A 18 2.73 -15.40 9.53
CA TYR A 18 3.70 -14.68 8.70
C TYR A 18 3.09 -13.43 8.06
N PHE A 19 1.80 -13.48 7.72
CA PHE A 19 1.07 -12.32 7.23
C PHE A 19 0.92 -11.27 8.34
N ASN A 20 0.44 -11.66 9.52
CA ASN A 20 0.26 -10.73 10.65
C ASN A 20 1.58 -10.07 11.08
N LEU A 21 2.68 -10.84 11.14
CA LEU A 21 4.00 -10.29 11.43
C LEU A 21 4.43 -9.28 10.37
N SER A 22 4.23 -9.61 9.08
CA SER A 22 4.54 -8.69 7.98
C SER A 22 3.69 -7.42 8.05
N LEU A 23 2.40 -7.55 8.38
CA LEU A 23 1.47 -6.43 8.53
C LEU A 23 1.89 -5.48 9.64
N ILE A 24 2.23 -6.01 10.83
CA ILE A 24 2.72 -5.20 11.96
C ILE A 24 4.02 -4.47 11.57
N LEU A 25 4.98 -5.19 10.98
CA LEU A 25 6.26 -4.59 10.59
C LEU A 25 6.08 -3.51 9.52
N THR A 26 5.25 -3.76 8.51
CA THR A 26 4.92 -2.77 7.48
C THR A 26 4.24 -1.54 8.08
N LEU A 27 3.27 -1.73 9.00
CA LEU A 27 2.63 -0.60 9.69
C LEU A 27 3.63 0.24 10.48
N LEU A 28 4.55 -0.40 11.21
CA LEU A 28 5.60 0.31 11.95
C LEU A 28 6.52 1.11 11.03
N ILE A 29 6.96 0.52 9.91
CA ILE A 29 7.81 1.19 8.92
C ILE A 29 7.07 2.37 8.28
N CYS A 30 5.83 2.15 7.83
CA CYS A 30 5.02 3.20 7.21
C CYS A 30 4.75 4.35 8.20
N PHE A 31 4.39 4.04 9.44
CA PHE A 31 4.14 5.04 10.47
C PHE A 31 5.41 5.84 10.81
N GLY A 32 6.55 5.15 10.96
CA GLY A 32 7.85 5.81 11.17
C GLY A 32 8.24 6.73 10.01
N ALA A 33 8.06 6.28 8.77
CA ALA A 33 8.34 7.09 7.58
C ALA A 33 7.45 8.35 7.51
N VAL A 34 6.15 8.21 7.78
CA VAL A 34 5.21 9.35 7.83
C VAL A 34 5.62 10.35 8.91
N ILE A 35 6.02 9.90 10.11
CA ILE A 35 6.50 10.78 11.18
C ILE A 35 7.77 11.52 10.76
N ILE A 36 8.76 10.81 10.21
CA ILE A 36 10.03 11.42 9.79
C ILE A 36 9.77 12.51 8.74
N TYR A 37 8.90 12.23 7.76
CA TYR A 37 8.55 13.18 6.70
C TYR A 37 7.66 14.32 7.18
N ALA A 38 6.87 14.12 8.23
CA ALA A 38 6.08 15.19 8.85
C ALA A 38 6.94 16.15 9.69
N VAL A 39 7.87 15.62 10.49
CA VAL A 39 8.68 16.41 11.42
C VAL A 39 9.90 17.04 10.74
N PHE A 40 10.52 16.34 9.79
CA PHE A 40 11.77 16.76 9.15
C PHE A 40 11.70 16.77 7.60
N PRO A 41 10.67 17.39 6.96
CA PRO A 41 10.50 17.32 5.51
C PRO A 41 11.67 17.92 4.73
N ASN A 42 12.16 19.10 5.13
CA ASN A 42 13.27 19.78 4.47
C ASN A 42 14.59 18.99 4.58
N LEU A 43 14.83 18.35 5.73
CA LEU A 43 16.02 17.52 5.92
C LEU A 43 15.97 16.28 5.04
N ALA A 44 14.83 15.60 4.99
CA ALA A 44 14.61 14.43 4.14
C ALA A 44 14.84 14.78 2.66
N ILE A 45 14.24 15.88 2.18
CA ILE A 45 14.43 16.33 0.79
C ILE A 45 15.89 16.70 0.51
N LYS A 46 16.53 17.51 1.36
CA LYS A 46 17.92 17.92 1.17
C LYS A 46 18.89 16.74 1.13
N MET A 47 18.69 15.76 2.01
CA MET A 47 19.59 14.60 2.11
C MET A 47 19.43 13.62 0.95
N LEU A 48 18.20 13.41 0.47
CA LEU A 48 17.91 12.42 -0.57
C LEU A 48 17.98 12.99 -1.99
N PHE A 49 17.57 14.25 -2.18
CA PHE A 49 17.42 14.87 -3.50
C PHE A 49 18.26 16.15 -3.67
N GLY A 50 18.67 16.79 -2.58
CA GLY A 50 19.42 18.05 -2.59
C GLY A 50 18.54 19.29 -2.39
N SER A 51 19.19 20.44 -2.20
CA SER A 51 18.52 21.71 -1.88
C SER A 51 17.65 22.27 -3.02
N VAL A 52 17.94 21.91 -4.27
CA VAL A 52 17.19 22.36 -5.45
C VAL A 52 15.74 21.86 -5.44
N TYR A 53 15.44 20.79 -4.71
CA TYR A 53 14.10 20.20 -4.66
C TYR A 53 13.29 20.58 -3.41
N LEU A 54 13.73 21.57 -2.63
CA LEU A 54 13.05 21.99 -1.39
C LEU A 54 11.61 22.43 -1.60
N GLU A 55 11.26 22.92 -2.79
CA GLU A 55 9.89 23.23 -3.17
C GLU A 55 8.95 22.02 -3.07
N GLY A 56 9.50 20.80 -3.12
CA GLY A 56 8.79 19.54 -2.93
C GLY A 56 8.42 19.21 -1.49
N ALA A 57 9.06 19.84 -0.50
CA ALA A 57 8.93 19.49 0.92
C ALA A 57 7.48 19.55 1.46
N PRO A 58 6.64 20.53 1.09
CA PRO A 58 5.24 20.57 1.55
C PRO A 58 4.38 19.39 1.07
N TYR A 59 4.76 18.73 -0.04
CA TYR A 59 4.05 17.58 -0.58
C TYR A 59 4.48 16.26 0.06
N LEU A 60 5.62 16.23 0.76
CA LEU A 60 6.25 15.00 1.21
C LEU A 60 5.38 14.21 2.20
N ILE A 61 4.69 14.89 3.12
CA ILE A 61 3.78 14.24 4.06
C ILE A 61 2.60 13.55 3.34
N TRP A 62 2.00 14.23 2.35
CA TRP A 62 0.89 13.69 1.57
C TRP A 62 1.35 12.51 0.72
N PHE A 63 2.54 12.61 0.15
CA PHE A 63 3.17 11.51 -0.58
C PHE A 63 3.47 10.31 0.34
N ALA A 64 3.95 10.56 1.57
CA ALA A 64 4.19 9.52 2.57
C ALA A 64 2.92 8.72 2.88
N VAL A 65 1.81 9.43 3.10
CA VAL A 65 0.50 8.82 3.39
C VAL A 65 0.02 7.99 2.20
N PHE A 66 0.12 8.54 0.99
CA PHE A 66 -0.18 7.81 -0.24
C PHE A 66 0.61 6.49 -0.33
N ILE A 67 1.94 6.56 -0.19
CA ILE A 67 2.82 5.38 -0.28
C ILE A 67 2.54 4.38 0.83
N ALA A 68 2.22 4.84 2.05
CA ALA A 68 1.84 3.95 3.15
C ALA A 68 0.59 3.13 2.81
N ILE A 69 -0.47 3.79 2.32
CA ILE A 69 -1.72 3.13 1.92
C ILE A 69 -1.48 2.15 0.76
N TYR A 70 -0.75 2.59 -0.27
CA TYR A 70 -0.38 1.75 -1.41
C TYR A 70 0.41 0.51 -0.98
N THR A 71 1.40 0.69 -0.10
CA THR A 71 2.24 -0.41 0.42
C THR A 71 1.41 -1.43 1.18
N LEU A 72 0.45 -0.99 2.00
CA LEU A 72 -0.48 -1.88 2.68
C LEU A 72 -1.35 -2.65 1.68
N ALA A 73 -1.93 -1.98 0.68
CA ALA A 73 -2.74 -2.66 -0.35
C ALA A 73 -1.91 -3.74 -1.08
N GLN A 74 -0.65 -3.41 -1.41
CA GLN A 74 0.26 -4.32 -2.09
C GLN A 74 0.68 -5.50 -1.21
N LEU A 75 0.75 -5.32 0.11
CA LEU A 75 0.97 -6.41 1.06
C LEU A 75 -0.18 -7.43 1.01
N PHE A 76 -1.44 -6.98 0.98
CA PHE A 76 -2.60 -7.87 0.81
C PHE A 76 -2.59 -8.59 -0.53
N ILE A 77 -2.32 -7.89 -1.64
CA ILE A 77 -2.21 -8.50 -2.97
C ILE A 77 -1.13 -9.58 -2.97
N SER A 78 0.04 -9.28 -2.41
CA SER A 78 1.15 -10.24 -2.30
C SER A 78 0.77 -11.46 -1.45
N PHE A 79 -0.02 -11.25 -0.39
CA PHE A 79 -0.57 -12.34 0.41
C PHE A 79 -1.51 -13.24 -0.41
N PHE A 80 -2.50 -12.67 -1.11
CA PHE A 80 -3.43 -13.45 -1.91
C PHE A 80 -2.75 -14.22 -3.03
N LEU A 81 -1.79 -13.59 -3.71
CA LEU A 81 -0.98 -14.26 -4.73
C LEU A 81 -0.17 -15.43 -4.14
N SER A 82 0.35 -15.29 -2.92
CA SER A 82 1.10 -16.37 -2.26
C SER A 82 0.25 -17.61 -1.93
N ILE A 83 -1.09 -17.46 -1.88
CA ILE A 83 -2.06 -18.55 -1.70
C ILE A 83 -2.83 -18.87 -3.00
N ASN A 84 -2.25 -18.53 -4.16
CA ASN A 84 -2.80 -18.77 -5.51
C ASN A 84 -4.16 -18.10 -5.80
N LYS A 85 -4.55 -17.06 -5.06
CA LYS A 85 -5.76 -16.27 -5.34
C LYS A 85 -5.44 -15.11 -6.28
N THR A 86 -5.35 -15.42 -7.56
CA THR A 86 -5.00 -14.44 -8.60
C THR A 86 -6.16 -13.55 -8.99
N ASN A 87 -7.42 -13.99 -8.86
CA ASN A 87 -8.61 -13.20 -9.22
C ASN A 87 -8.69 -11.83 -8.51
N ILE A 88 -8.00 -11.67 -7.37
CA ILE A 88 -7.97 -10.40 -6.66
C ILE A 88 -7.29 -9.27 -7.45
N THR A 89 -6.41 -9.61 -8.41
CA THR A 89 -5.68 -8.62 -9.21
C THR A 89 -6.59 -7.82 -10.15
N TYR A 90 -7.79 -8.33 -10.46
CA TYR A 90 -8.79 -7.56 -11.21
C TYR A 90 -9.23 -6.29 -10.46
N PHE A 91 -9.27 -6.32 -9.12
CA PHE A 91 -9.55 -5.10 -8.34
C PHE A 91 -8.41 -4.08 -8.43
N SER A 92 -7.16 -4.54 -8.53
CA SER A 92 -6.02 -3.66 -8.79
C SER A 92 -6.13 -2.99 -10.16
N LEU A 93 -6.61 -3.72 -11.18
CA LEU A 93 -6.85 -3.16 -12.51
C LEU A 93 -7.91 -2.05 -12.47
N VAL A 94 -9.00 -2.25 -11.73
CA VAL A 94 -10.02 -1.21 -11.51
C VAL A 94 -9.42 0.00 -10.80
N ALA A 95 -8.62 -0.19 -9.76
CA ALA A 95 -7.96 0.91 -9.05
C ALA A 95 -6.99 1.70 -9.95
N VAL A 96 -6.25 1.01 -10.82
CA VAL A 96 -5.38 1.66 -11.83
C VAL A 96 -6.19 2.47 -12.82
N ILE A 97 -7.34 1.98 -13.30
CA ILE A 97 -8.23 2.74 -14.17
C ILE A 97 -8.77 3.98 -13.45
N ILE A 98 -9.21 3.85 -12.20
CA ILE A 98 -9.68 4.99 -11.38
C ILE A 98 -8.57 6.03 -11.24
N GLN A 99 -7.34 5.60 -10.93
CA GLN A 99 -6.19 6.49 -10.80
C GLN A 99 -5.85 7.17 -12.13
N PHE A 100 -5.80 6.41 -13.23
CA PHE A 100 -5.49 6.93 -14.56
C PHE A 100 -6.52 7.95 -15.02
N VAL A 101 -7.82 7.60 -14.97
CA VAL A 101 -8.91 8.51 -15.36
C VAL A 101 -8.94 9.73 -14.45
N GLY A 102 -8.80 9.54 -13.14
CA GLY A 102 -8.78 10.62 -12.17
C GLY A 102 -7.64 11.61 -12.44
N ILE A 103 -6.42 11.13 -12.70
CA ILE A 103 -5.28 12.01 -13.00
C ILE A 103 -5.50 12.75 -14.33
N ASN A 104 -6.03 12.09 -15.37
CA ASN A 104 -6.29 12.77 -16.64
C ASN A 104 -7.29 13.94 -16.51
N ILE A 105 -8.22 13.86 -15.56
CA ILE A 105 -9.19 14.93 -15.29
C ILE A 105 -8.63 15.96 -14.29
N PHE A 106 -7.86 15.50 -13.30
CA PHE A 106 -7.42 16.27 -12.13
C PHE A 106 -5.88 16.22 -11.98
N HIS A 107 -5.16 17.11 -12.69
CA HIS A 107 -3.68 17.15 -12.69
C HIS A 107 -3.09 18.58 -12.67
N SER A 108 -3.84 19.56 -12.18
CA SER A 108 -3.42 20.97 -12.16
C SER A 108 -2.26 21.22 -11.20
N SER A 109 -2.02 20.33 -10.24
CA SER A 109 -0.89 20.40 -9.30
C SER A 109 -0.40 19.02 -8.86
N VAL A 110 0.83 18.97 -8.35
CA VAL A 110 1.41 17.75 -7.74
C VAL A 110 0.53 17.23 -6.60
N LEU A 111 -0.04 18.13 -5.79
CA LEU A 111 -0.92 17.74 -4.69
C LEU A 111 -2.21 17.07 -5.19
N GLU A 112 -2.75 17.52 -6.32
CA GLU A 112 -3.96 16.94 -6.92
C GLU A 112 -3.69 15.50 -7.39
N VAL A 113 -2.56 15.27 -8.06
CA VAL A 113 -2.11 13.93 -8.46
C VAL A 113 -1.92 13.02 -7.26
N ILE A 114 -1.33 13.52 -6.17
CA ILE A 114 -1.17 12.76 -4.92
C ILE A 114 -2.53 12.42 -4.31
N LYS A 115 -3.48 13.35 -4.28
CA LYS A 115 -4.84 13.12 -3.72
C LYS A 115 -5.59 12.04 -4.50
N ILE A 116 -5.60 12.11 -5.83
CA ILE A 116 -6.25 11.09 -6.67
C ILE A 116 -5.59 9.72 -6.46
N SER A 117 -4.26 9.68 -6.41
CA SER A 117 -3.50 8.44 -6.17
C SER A 117 -3.78 7.85 -4.78
N THR A 118 -3.94 8.72 -3.78
CA THR A 118 -4.33 8.35 -2.41
C THR A 118 -5.73 7.76 -2.39
N LEU A 119 -6.69 8.38 -3.09
CA LEU A 119 -8.08 7.91 -3.16
C LEU A 119 -8.16 6.54 -3.83
N ALA A 120 -7.51 6.36 -4.98
CA ALA A 120 -7.48 5.09 -5.70
C ALA A 120 -6.83 3.96 -4.86
N SER A 121 -5.73 4.27 -4.17
CA SER A 121 -5.05 3.30 -3.30
C SER A 121 -5.86 2.99 -2.04
N SER A 122 -6.56 3.97 -1.48
CA SER A 122 -7.46 3.78 -0.33
C SER A 122 -8.62 2.87 -0.71
N PHE A 123 -9.25 3.11 -1.87
CA PHE A 123 -10.27 2.23 -2.42
C PHE A 123 -9.75 0.80 -2.54
N LEU A 124 -8.57 0.62 -3.15
CA LEU A 124 -7.96 -0.70 -3.30
C LEU A 124 -7.72 -1.36 -1.94
N LEU A 125 -7.13 -0.65 -0.98
CA LEU A 125 -6.88 -1.18 0.36
C LEU A 125 -8.17 -1.61 1.06
N ILE A 126 -9.22 -0.81 1.01
CA ILE A 126 -10.52 -1.13 1.61
C ILE A 126 -11.08 -2.42 1.00
N VAL A 127 -11.06 -2.54 -0.33
CA VAL A 127 -11.51 -3.74 -1.04
C VAL A 127 -10.69 -4.97 -0.60
N MET A 128 -9.37 -4.85 -0.51
CA MET A 128 -8.49 -5.93 -0.06
C MET A 128 -8.77 -6.37 1.37
N VAL A 129 -8.99 -5.41 2.28
CA VAL A 129 -9.32 -5.68 3.69
C VAL A 129 -10.67 -6.38 3.80
N ILE A 130 -11.70 -5.88 3.10
CA ILE A 130 -13.03 -6.52 3.07
C ILE A 130 -12.92 -7.95 2.55
N TYR A 131 -12.21 -8.15 1.44
CA TYR A 131 -12.01 -9.47 0.86
C TYR A 131 -11.28 -10.41 1.83
N PHE A 132 -10.23 -9.93 2.51
CA PHE A 132 -9.50 -10.69 3.52
C PHE A 132 -10.40 -11.12 4.69
N LEU A 133 -11.21 -10.20 5.21
CA LEU A 133 -12.13 -10.48 6.32
C LEU A 133 -13.20 -11.51 5.93
N ASN A 134 -13.77 -11.39 4.73
CA ASN A 134 -14.73 -12.35 4.20
C ASN A 134 -14.13 -13.75 4.05
N GLU A 135 -12.91 -13.85 3.49
CA GLU A 135 -12.21 -15.12 3.33
C GLU A 135 -11.85 -15.78 4.66
N LYS A 136 -11.48 -14.98 5.66
CA LYS A 136 -11.24 -15.45 7.02
C LYS A 136 -12.52 -15.92 7.71
N ALA A 137 -13.62 -15.19 7.55
CA ALA A 137 -14.93 -15.55 8.11
C ALA A 137 -15.47 -16.88 7.56
N HIS A 138 -15.21 -17.17 6.29
CA HIS A 138 -15.56 -18.45 5.65
C HIS A 138 -14.54 -19.58 5.90
N GLY A 139 -13.54 -19.38 6.77
CA GLY A 139 -12.56 -20.41 7.13
C GLY A 139 -11.57 -20.78 6.02
N LYS A 140 -11.48 -19.98 4.95
CA LYS A 140 -10.57 -20.22 3.81
C LYS A 140 -9.14 -19.73 4.07
N ILE A 141 -8.89 -19.08 5.20
CA ILE A 141 -7.58 -18.59 5.65
C ILE A 141 -7.34 -19.10 7.08
N SER A 142 -6.21 -19.78 7.31
CA SER A 142 -5.84 -20.37 8.62
C SER A 142 -4.38 -20.20 9.02
#